data_AF-A0A661BCC9-F1
#
_entry.id   AF-A0A661BCC9-F1
#
_cell.length_a   1.000
_cell.length_b   1.000
_cell.length_c   1.000
_cell.angle_alpha   90.00
_cell.angle_beta   90.00
_cell.angle_gamma   90.00
#
_symmetry.space_group_name_H-M   'P 1'
#
loop_
_entity.id
_entity.type
_entity.pdbx_description
1 polymer ?
#
loop_
_entity_poly.entity_id
_entity_poly.type
_entity_poly.pdbx_seq_one_letter_code
_entity_poly.pdbx_strand_id
1 'polypeptide(L)'
;MKFWHIITLVGIHLILGKKASFPYGAAVGINTLYTSLIVIITDFLEIPFYNMVFTGATDKIKLLKWLHNKLDYRKSKLSEKKIYWWFRRAGEFGVFLITVIPGAGGVQTGTLLAHSLHMKKSKSYPILAVGSVVGCIIFALGFKGLLKLIGLK
;
A
#
# COMPACT_ATOMS: atom_id res chain seq x y z
N MET A 1 -20.02 6.81 13.92
CA MET A 1 -19.55 6.24 12.63
C MET A 1 -20.29 4.94 12.37
N LYS A 2 -20.95 4.79 11.22
CA LYS A 2 -21.59 3.50 10.88
C LYS A 2 -20.51 2.49 10.49
N PHE A 3 -20.53 1.30 11.08
CA PHE A 3 -19.57 0.21 10.85
C PHE A 3 -19.32 -0.10 9.36
N TRP A 4 -20.37 0.05 8.55
CA TRP A 4 -20.32 -0.09 7.08
C TRP A 4 -19.29 0.82 6.38
N HIS A 5 -19.06 2.03 6.88
CA HIS A 5 -18.08 2.94 6.27
C HIS A 5 -16.64 2.50 6.50
N ILE A 6 -16.37 1.78 7.60
CA ILE A 6 -15.04 1.24 7.90
C ILE A 6 -14.74 0.07 6.96
N ILE A 7 -15.71 -0.85 6.78
CA ILE A 7 -15.55 -2.00 5.87
C ILE A 7 -15.28 -1.53 4.44
N THR A 8 -16.05 -0.55 3.97
CA THR A 8 -15.88 0.01 2.61
C THR A 8 -14.54 0.72 2.46
N LEU A 9 -14.07 1.44 3.48
CA LEU A 9 -12.76 2.09 3.47
C LEU A 9 -11.62 1.06 3.37
N VAL A 10 -11.69 -0.03 4.15
CA VAL A 10 -10.74 -1.14 4.09
C VAL A 10 -10.78 -1.82 2.72
N GLY A 11 -11.96 -2.06 2.16
CA GLY A 11 -12.12 -2.64 0.82
C GLY A 11 -11.52 -1.76 -0.27
N ILE A 12 -11.77 -0.45 -0.24
CA ILE A 12 -11.17 0.51 -1.17
C ILE A 12 -9.65 0.55 -1.01
N HIS A 13 -9.15 0.49 0.23
CA HIS A 13 -7.73 0.47 0.52
C HIS A 13 -7.03 -0.73 -0.12
N LEU A 14 -7.61 -1.92 0.04
CA LEU A 14 -7.10 -3.16 -0.54
C LEU A 14 -7.02 -3.11 -2.08
N ILE A 15 -7.89 -2.35 -2.74
CA ILE A 15 -7.96 -2.30 -4.21
C ILE A 15 -7.14 -1.15 -4.80
N LEU A 16 -7.23 0.04 -4.20
CA LEU A 16 -6.74 1.31 -4.75
C LEU A 16 -5.66 1.98 -3.89
N GLY A 17 -5.38 1.44 -2.71
CA GLY A 17 -4.40 1.94 -1.77
C GLY A 17 -4.75 3.30 -1.16
N LYS A 18 -3.73 3.93 -0.57
CA LYS A 18 -3.83 5.21 0.17
C LYS A 18 -4.48 6.34 -0.65
N LYS A 19 -4.24 6.35 -1.96
CA LYS A 19 -4.74 7.38 -2.89
C LYS A 19 -6.25 7.52 -2.90
N ALA A 20 -6.99 6.42 -2.76
CA ALA A 20 -8.44 6.43 -2.77
C ALA A 20 -9.05 6.42 -1.36
N SER A 21 -8.36 5.81 -0.38
CA SER A 21 -8.87 5.71 0.99
C SER A 21 -9.03 7.06 1.68
N PHE A 22 -8.10 8.01 1.49
CA PHE A 22 -8.20 9.32 2.14
C PHE A 22 -9.29 10.22 1.53
N PRO A 23 -9.42 10.37 0.19
CA PRO A 23 -10.54 11.09 -0.39
C PRO A 23 -11.89 10.49 0.00
N TYR A 24 -12.00 9.16 0.04
CA TYR A 24 -13.21 8.48 0.50
C TYR A 24 -13.50 8.78 1.98
N GLY A 25 -12.49 8.67 2.85
CA GLY A 25 -12.62 9.00 4.26
C GLY A 25 -13.12 10.43 4.47
N ALA A 26 -12.56 11.39 3.72
CA ALA A 26 -12.99 12.79 3.75
C ALA A 26 -14.41 12.98 3.22
N ALA A 27 -14.79 12.34 2.11
CA ALA A 27 -16.13 12.42 1.53
C ALA A 27 -17.23 11.89 2.47
N VAL A 28 -16.89 10.89 3.30
CA VAL A 28 -17.79 10.29 4.30
C VAL A 28 -17.73 11.05 5.65
N GLY A 29 -16.90 12.10 5.76
CA GLY A 29 -16.76 12.91 6.97
C GLY A 29 -15.95 12.23 8.08
N ILE A 30 -15.15 11.22 7.76
CA ILE A 30 -14.22 10.59 8.71
C ILE A 30 -12.99 11.48 8.86
N ASN A 31 -12.66 11.83 10.10
CA ASN A 31 -11.47 12.63 10.38
C ASN A 31 -10.20 11.92 9.84
N THR A 32 -9.34 12.71 9.18
CA THR A 32 -8.09 12.24 8.54
C THR A 32 -7.22 11.41 9.47
N LEU A 33 -7.19 11.71 10.78
CA LEU A 33 -6.42 10.94 11.76
C LEU A 33 -6.95 9.50 11.90
N TYR A 34 -8.26 9.33 12.05
CA TYR A 34 -8.88 8.01 12.12
C TYR A 34 -8.69 7.23 10.82
N THR A 35 -8.83 7.91 9.67
CA THR A 35 -8.56 7.29 8.37
C THR A 35 -7.11 6.79 8.29
N SER A 36 -6.14 7.59 8.75
CA SER A 36 -4.73 7.19 8.75
C SER A 36 -4.45 5.97 9.64
N LEU A 37 -5.08 5.88 10.81
CA LEU A 37 -4.94 4.73 11.71
C LEU A 37 -5.49 3.45 11.07
N ILE A 38 -6.70 3.50 10.50
CA ILE A 38 -7.31 2.34 9.83
C ILE A 38 -6.44 1.88 8.65
N VAL A 39 -5.94 2.82 7.87
CA VAL A 39 -5.04 2.53 6.75
C VAL A 39 -3.76 1.86 7.22
N ILE A 40 -3.11 2.38 8.27
CA ILE A 40 -1.88 1.78 8.81
C ILE A 40 -2.15 0.34 9.27
N ILE A 41 -3.21 0.12 10.06
CA ILE A 41 -3.57 -1.22 10.53
C ILE A 41 -3.83 -2.17 9.34
N THR A 42 -4.51 -1.67 8.31
CA THR A 42 -4.78 -2.46 7.10
C THR A 42 -3.49 -2.80 6.35
N ASP A 43 -2.57 -1.84 6.19
CA ASP A 43 -1.25 -2.05 5.59
C ASP A 43 -0.44 -3.13 6.34
N PHE A 44 -0.45 -3.10 7.68
CA PHE A 44 0.21 -4.12 8.50
C PHE A 44 -0.37 -5.52 8.31
N LEU A 45 -1.67 -5.63 8.01
CA LEU A 45 -2.34 -6.90 7.69
C LEU A 45 -2.12 -7.31 6.22
N GLU A 46 -2.02 -6.35 5.31
CA GLU A 46 -1.75 -6.59 3.89
C GLU A 46 -0.35 -7.19 3.68
N ILE A 47 0.69 -6.71 4.37
CA ILE A 47 2.06 -7.22 4.22
C ILE A 47 2.15 -8.76 4.40
N PRO A 48 1.67 -9.37 5.50
CA PRO A 48 1.67 -10.81 5.65
C PRO A 48 0.72 -11.54 4.70
N PHE A 49 -0.42 -10.94 4.38
CA PHE A 49 -1.35 -11.50 3.40
C PHE A 49 -0.67 -11.64 2.02
N TYR A 50 -0.05 -10.58 1.51
CA TYR A 50 0.70 -10.61 0.24
C TYR A 50 1.79 -11.65 0.27
N ASN A 51 2.57 -11.70 1.34
CA ASN A 51 3.63 -12.69 1.48
C ASN A 51 3.10 -14.13 1.38
N MET A 52 1.96 -14.43 2.01
CA MET A 52 1.31 -15.74 1.90
C MET A 52 0.88 -16.05 0.47
N VAL A 53 0.33 -15.07 -0.25
CA VAL A 53 -0.06 -15.19 -1.68
C VAL A 53 1.14 -15.40 -2.59
N PHE A 54 2.26 -14.72 -2.34
CA PHE A 54 3.48 -14.80 -3.14
C PHE A 54 4.27 -16.09 -2.93
N THR A 55 4.29 -16.65 -1.71
CA THR A 55 5.05 -17.88 -1.43
C THR A 55 4.36 -19.17 -1.88
N GLY A 56 3.31 -19.10 -2.69
CA GLY A 56 2.73 -20.28 -3.34
C GLY A 56 2.01 -21.25 -2.40
N ALA A 57 1.72 -20.88 -1.15
CA ALA A 57 0.94 -21.71 -0.22
C ALA A 57 -0.54 -21.87 -0.63
N THR A 58 -0.87 -21.56 -1.88
CA THR A 58 -2.16 -21.06 -2.33
C THR A 58 -2.77 -21.84 -3.49
N ASP A 59 -2.09 -22.86 -4.01
CA ASP A 59 -2.59 -23.70 -5.11
C ASP A 59 -3.94 -24.37 -4.82
N LYS A 60 -4.28 -24.56 -3.53
CA LYS A 60 -5.55 -25.16 -3.11
C LYS A 60 -6.75 -24.21 -3.14
N ILE A 61 -6.54 -22.89 -3.17
CA ILE A 61 -7.64 -21.90 -3.07
C ILE A 61 -7.71 -21.07 -4.35
N LYS A 62 -8.79 -21.25 -5.13
CA LYS A 62 -9.01 -20.56 -6.43
C LYS A 62 -8.84 -19.05 -6.34
N LEU A 63 -9.31 -18.42 -5.26
CA LEU A 63 -9.24 -16.97 -5.06
C LEU A 63 -7.80 -16.49 -4.84
N LEU A 64 -7.01 -17.25 -4.08
CA LEU A 64 -5.59 -16.93 -3.86
C LEU A 64 -4.75 -17.18 -5.12
N LYS A 65 -5.08 -18.22 -5.91
CA LYS A 65 -4.48 -18.45 -7.23
C LYS A 65 -4.75 -17.30 -8.20
N TRP A 66 -5.98 -16.78 -8.22
CA TRP A 66 -6.32 -15.60 -9.02
C TRP A 66 -5.54 -14.35 -8.57
N LEU A 67 -5.42 -14.13 -7.26
CA LEU A 67 -4.63 -13.03 -6.70
C LEU A 67 -3.14 -13.17 -7.06
N HIS A 68 -2.58 -14.37 -6.96
CA HIS A 68 -1.21 -14.66 -7.37
C HIS A 68 -0.96 -14.27 -8.83
N ASN A 69 -1.82 -14.75 -9.76
CA ASN A 69 -1.72 -14.41 -11.18
C ASN A 69 -1.80 -12.90 -11.43
N LYS A 70 -2.70 -12.20 -10.72
CA LYS A 70 -2.84 -10.75 -10.83
C LYS A 70 -1.59 -10.01 -10.33
N LEU A 71 -0.96 -10.51 -9.27
CA LEU A 71 0.27 -9.96 -8.72
C LEU A 71 1.47 -10.22 -9.63
N ASP A 72 1.56 -11.40 -10.24
CA ASP A 72 2.58 -11.70 -11.24
C ASP A 72 2.48 -10.81 -12.48
N TYR A 73 1.25 -10.58 -12.97
CA TYR A 73 1.02 -9.61 -14.05
C TYR A 73 1.44 -8.18 -13.64
N ARG A 74 1.26 -7.82 -12.37
CA ARG A 74 1.70 -6.51 -11.85
C ARG A 74 3.23 -6.45 -11.70
N LYS A 75 3.86 -7.55 -11.31
CA LYS A 75 5.32 -7.71 -11.22
C LYS A 75 5.97 -7.56 -12.60
N SER A 76 5.44 -8.21 -13.63
CA SER A 76 5.94 -8.08 -15.01
C SER A 76 5.82 -6.65 -15.52
N LYS A 77 4.65 -6.03 -15.36
CA LYS A 77 4.44 -4.62 -15.74
C LYS A 77 5.32 -3.64 -14.96
N LEU A 78 5.69 -3.96 -13.72
CA LEU A 78 6.61 -3.15 -12.93
C LEU A 78 8.04 -3.26 -13.47
N SER A 79 8.48 -4.47 -13.85
CA SER A 79 9.83 -4.72 -14.37
C SER A 79 10.16 -3.99 -15.68
N GLU A 80 9.15 -3.62 -16.47
CA GLU A 80 9.32 -2.88 -17.73
C GLU A 80 9.61 -1.39 -17.54
N LYS A 81 9.39 -0.83 -16.34
CA LYS A 81 9.53 0.62 -16.12
C LYS A 81 10.98 1.03 -15.83
N LYS A 82 11.47 2.10 -16.47
CA LYS A 82 12.79 2.69 -16.19
C LYS A 82 12.99 3.07 -14.72
N ILE A 83 11.93 3.52 -14.06
CA ILE A 83 11.89 3.84 -12.62
C ILE A 83 12.14 2.60 -11.74
N TYR A 84 11.65 1.43 -12.17
CA TYR A 84 11.91 0.17 -11.44
C TYR A 84 13.39 -0.17 -11.43
N TRP A 85 14.11 0.02 -12.53
CA TRP A 85 15.56 -0.21 -12.57
C TRP A 85 16.33 0.65 -11.58
N TRP A 86 15.90 1.90 -11.36
CA TRP A 86 16.50 2.80 -10.39
C TRP A 86 16.25 2.32 -8.95
N PHE A 87 15.01 1.95 -8.62
CA PHE A 87 14.68 1.40 -7.31
C PHE A 87 15.31 0.02 -7.06
N ARG A 88 15.43 -0.82 -8.10
CA ARG A 88 16.11 -2.12 -8.03
C ARG A 88 17.58 -1.93 -7.66
N ARG A 89 18.25 -0.94 -8.27
CA ARG A 89 19.65 -0.61 -7.99
C ARG A 89 19.84 -0.04 -6.57
N ALA A 90 18.82 0.63 -6.04
CA ALA A 90 18.81 1.11 -4.65
C ALA A 90 18.47 0.02 -3.61
N GLY A 91 18.07 -1.19 -4.03
CA GLY A 91 17.82 -2.32 -3.15
C GLY A 91 16.79 -2.03 -2.05
N GLU A 92 17.20 -2.21 -0.79
CA GLU A 92 16.35 -2.02 0.40
C GLU A 92 15.81 -0.59 0.50
N PHE A 93 16.65 0.41 0.14
CA PHE A 93 16.26 1.81 0.14
C PHE A 93 15.23 2.13 -0.95
N GLY A 94 15.31 1.43 -2.10
CA GLY A 94 14.34 1.56 -3.17
C GLY A 94 12.94 1.08 -2.75
N VAL A 95 12.88 -0.01 -1.98
CA VAL A 95 11.63 -0.52 -1.38
C VAL A 95 11.05 0.48 -0.38
N PHE A 96 11.89 1.08 0.45
CA PHE A 96 11.45 2.12 1.37
C PHE A 96 10.85 3.31 0.61
N LEU A 97 11.59 3.88 -0.35
CA LEU A 97 11.16 5.05 -1.10
C LEU A 97 9.83 4.84 -1.84
N ILE A 98 9.67 3.72 -2.55
CA ILE A 98 8.44 3.46 -3.30
C ILE A 98 7.23 3.27 -2.38
N THR A 99 7.45 2.79 -1.17
CA THR A 99 6.40 2.58 -0.16
C THR A 99 5.97 3.89 0.48
N VAL A 100 6.93 4.79 0.70
CA VAL A 100 6.67 6.12 1.27
C VAL A 100 5.91 6.99 0.29
N ILE A 101 6.17 6.89 -1.01
CA ILE A 101 5.51 7.73 -2.01
C ILE A 101 4.03 7.33 -2.11
N PRO A 102 3.08 8.17 -1.63
CA PRO A 102 1.66 7.84 -1.68
C PRO A 102 1.16 7.77 -3.13
N GLY A 103 1.84 8.49 -4.04
CA GLY A 103 1.59 8.49 -5.48
C GLY A 103 2.05 7.25 -6.24
N ALA A 104 2.88 6.38 -5.66
CA ALA A 104 3.46 5.24 -6.39
C ALA A 104 2.71 3.92 -6.16
N GLY A 105 1.79 3.87 -5.19
CA GLY A 105 1.05 2.66 -4.82
C GLY A 105 1.32 2.16 -3.40
N GLY A 106 2.25 2.78 -2.67
CA GLY A 106 2.48 2.53 -1.25
C GLY A 106 2.94 1.10 -0.97
N VAL A 107 2.37 0.49 0.08
CA VAL A 107 2.72 -0.86 0.54
C VAL A 107 2.49 -1.90 -0.55
N GLN A 108 1.44 -1.77 -1.36
CA GLN A 108 1.15 -2.72 -2.44
C GLN A 108 2.26 -2.79 -3.49
N THR A 109 2.84 -1.64 -3.85
CA THR A 109 3.97 -1.60 -4.78
C THR A 109 5.30 -1.90 -4.11
N GLY A 110 5.44 -1.55 -2.83
CA GLY A 110 6.59 -1.90 -2.01
C GLY A 110 6.73 -3.41 -1.82
N THR A 111 5.63 -4.12 -1.52
CA THR A 111 5.61 -5.58 -1.34
C THR A 111 5.97 -6.29 -2.65
N LEU A 112 5.41 -5.84 -3.77
CA LEU A 112 5.77 -6.32 -5.12
C LEU A 112 7.27 -6.15 -5.40
N LEU A 113 7.82 -4.97 -5.10
CA LEU A 113 9.23 -4.69 -5.33
C LEU A 113 10.14 -5.52 -4.42
N ALA A 114 9.83 -5.59 -3.12
CA ALA A 114 10.57 -6.39 -2.14
C ALA A 114 10.60 -7.87 -2.53
N HIS A 115 9.47 -8.39 -2.99
CA HIS A 115 9.38 -9.77 -3.48
C HIS A 115 10.16 -9.96 -4.79
N SER A 116 10.08 -9.01 -5.72
CA SER A 116 10.88 -9.03 -6.96
C SER A 116 12.39 -8.95 -6.72
N LEU A 117 12.81 -8.33 -5.63
CA LEU A 117 14.20 -8.25 -5.18
C LEU A 117 14.63 -9.47 -4.36
N HIS A 118 13.75 -10.45 -4.18
CA HIS A 118 13.98 -11.62 -3.31
C HIS A 118 14.44 -11.22 -1.89
N MET A 119 13.94 -10.09 -1.38
CA MET A 119 14.30 -9.63 -0.03
C MET A 119 13.82 -10.61 1.03
N LYS A 120 14.66 -10.85 2.03
CA LYS A 120 14.30 -11.64 3.21
C LYS A 120 13.13 -10.97 3.94
N LYS A 121 12.14 -11.78 4.36
CA LYS A 121 10.93 -11.34 5.07
C LYS A 121 11.25 -10.50 6.31
N SER A 122 12.29 -10.89 7.06
CA SER A 122 12.75 -10.18 8.25
C SER A 122 13.19 -8.75 7.99
N LYS A 123 13.60 -8.42 6.76
CA LYS A 123 13.99 -7.08 6.33
C LYS A 123 12.86 -6.35 5.63
N SER A 124 12.11 -7.03 4.76
CA SER A 124 11.05 -6.38 3.98
C SER A 124 9.92 -5.88 4.88
N TYR A 125 9.50 -6.66 5.88
CA TYR A 125 8.41 -6.27 6.78
C TYR A 125 8.64 -4.95 7.52
N PRO A 126 9.74 -4.78 8.28
CA PRO A 126 9.96 -3.53 8.99
C PRO A 126 10.14 -2.35 8.03
N ILE A 127 10.79 -2.54 6.88
CA ILE A 127 10.95 -1.48 5.87
C ILE A 127 9.60 -1.03 5.31
N LEU A 128 8.72 -1.98 4.97
CA LEU A 128 7.38 -1.70 4.45
C LEU A 128 6.48 -1.06 5.50
N ALA A 129 6.57 -1.53 6.76
CA ALA A 129 5.83 -0.99 7.89
C ALA A 129 6.23 0.47 8.17
N VAL A 130 7.53 0.74 8.31
CA VAL A 130 8.04 2.10 8.54
C VAL A 130 7.71 2.99 7.34
N GLY A 131 7.94 2.49 6.12
CA GLY A 131 7.59 3.21 4.89
C GLY A 131 6.09 3.53 4.82
N SER A 132 5.23 2.62 5.30
CA SER A 132 3.79 2.84 5.38
C SER A 132 3.45 4.00 6.32
N VAL A 133 3.96 3.95 7.55
CA VAL A 133 3.69 4.96 8.57
C VAL A 133 4.15 6.34 8.08
N VAL A 134 5.39 6.42 7.55
CA VAL A 134 5.94 7.67 7.01
C VAL A 134 5.12 8.16 5.82
N GLY A 135 4.79 7.28 4.87
CA GLY A 135 3.96 7.64 3.72
C GLY A 135 2.54 8.09 4.11
N CYS A 136 1.96 7.49 5.15
CA CYS A 136 0.68 7.89 5.71
C CYS A 136 0.76 9.28 6.35
N ILE A 137 1.81 9.58 7.11
CA ILE A 137 2.01 10.91 7.72
C ILE A 137 2.16 11.97 6.63
N ILE A 138 3.05 11.73 5.65
CA ILE A 138 3.28 12.65 4.52
C ILE A 138 1.96 12.90 3.78
N PHE A 139 1.21 11.84 3.49
CA PHE A 139 -0.04 11.97 2.76
C PHE A 139 -1.14 12.64 3.58
N ALA A 140 -1.27 12.34 4.87
CA ALA A 140 -2.23 12.98 5.76
C ALA A 140 -1.95 14.48 5.89
N LEU A 141 -0.69 14.88 6.04
CA LEU A 141 -0.27 16.29 6.11
C LEU A 141 -0.48 16.98 4.76
N GLY A 142 -0.05 16.36 3.67
CA GLY A 142 -0.23 16.89 2.32
C GLY A 142 -1.71 17.06 1.97
N PHE A 143 -2.54 16.08 2.31
CA PHE A 143 -3.98 16.10 2.06
C PHE A 143 -4.69 17.16 2.90
N LYS A 144 -4.35 17.30 4.20
CA LYS A 144 -4.84 18.42 5.03
C LYS A 144 -4.42 19.78 4.47
N GLY A 145 -3.18 19.90 4.01
CA GLY A 145 -2.69 21.13 3.35
C GLY A 145 -3.48 21.45 2.09
N LEU A 146 -3.77 20.42 1.27
CA LEU A 146 -4.56 20.55 0.05
C LEU A 146 -6.01 20.99 0.35
N LEU A 147 -6.66 20.36 1.34
CA LEU A 147 -8.01 20.73 1.76
C LEU A 147 -8.07 22.19 2.24
N LYS A 148 -7.07 22.62 3.02
CA LYS A 148 -6.94 24.01 3.49
C LYS A 148 -6.76 24.99 2.33
N LEU A 149 -5.98 24.64 1.31
CA LEU A 149 -5.79 25.45 0.10
C LEU A 149 -7.08 25.57 -0.73
N ILE A 150 -7.91 24.52 -0.75
CA ILE A 150 -9.19 24.49 -1.48
C ILE A 150 -10.34 25.11 -0.65
N GLY A 151 -10.10 25.48 0.60
CA GLY A 151 -11.08 26.14 1.47
C GLY A 151 -12.14 25.19 2.05
N LEU A 152 -11.96 23.87 1.91
CA LEU A 152 -12.81 22.85 2.53
C LEU A 152 -12.26 22.51 3.92
N LYS A 153 -13.05 22.76 4.96
CA LYS A 153 -12.73 22.50 6.37
C LYS A 153 -12.84 21.02 6.73
#